data_AF-A0A968S5M4-F1
#
_entry.id   AF-A0A968S5M4-F1
#
_cell.length_a   1.000
_cell.length_b   1.000
_cell.length_c   1.000
_cell.angle_alpha   90.00
_cell.angle_beta   90.00
_cell.angle_gamma   90.00
#
_symmetry.space_group_name_H-M   'P 1'
#
loop_
_entity.id
_entity.type
_entity.pdbx_description
1 polymer ?
#
loop_
_entity_poly.entity_id
_entity_poly.type
_entity_poly.pdbx_seq_one_letter_code
_entity_poly.pdbx_strand_id
1 'polypeptide(L)'
;MTSAYILIAAILVLGGAIAALGDNLGTKVGKARLRLFKLRPRQTATVMTIFTGVLISSSTLGILFGLSESLRKGVFELDDILRDLRQSKGELEQLRQEKAQVEAELSTAKNQENQVLDRLETTNQNFQKTQTQLQRISQQAQRLRADIATLLQERDKLQQQQQQLKTQSQQLQSQVGQQQQQLQAQADQIQSQDRILAQKEQQLQDRQARLQSLEQQRQRLQEEIIQRDEAISELDTKIAQLDDQIAQLDRAIANKDQQLQVRQIRFEVLESQLEFLRREVSVLEQYYQDYQELRAKRIALVRGQVLAFATVQVREQEVANRVVDVLLQRANQAAALAMNPDEPAPTPQKQLVKITHAEVEQLLAQLKDGQDYVVRIVSAGNYVQGEQEVRVFADISPNEVIFKAGQEVATVSIDPATMSREDIQQRLDLLLASSQFRARRAGMLGEIAIGDGRRTTLLDFLEQLNQPNQPLEELQAIADETTYASGPLRLRLVAVHNGKIVFRS
;
A
#
# COMPACT_ATOMS: atom_id res chain seq x y z
N MET A 1 -181.73 -47.24 111.19
CA MET A 1 -182.97 -47.92 110.74
C MET A 1 -183.83 -48.39 111.92
N THR A 2 -183.27 -48.88 113.03
CA THR A 2 -184.06 -49.32 114.21
C THR A 2 -184.75 -48.18 114.98
N SER A 3 -184.17 -46.98 115.03
CA SER A 3 -184.73 -45.80 115.72
C SER A 3 -185.94 -45.16 115.03
N ALA A 4 -186.02 -45.23 113.70
CA ALA A 4 -187.10 -44.60 112.94
C ALA A 4 -188.45 -45.30 113.16
N TYR A 5 -188.45 -46.64 113.21
CA TYR A 5 -189.66 -47.41 113.49
C TYR A 5 -190.15 -47.23 114.93
N ILE A 6 -189.23 -47.08 115.90
CA ILE A 6 -189.57 -46.79 117.31
C ILE A 6 -190.23 -45.41 117.43
N LEU A 7 -189.72 -44.40 116.72
CA LEU A 7 -190.28 -43.06 116.70
C LEU A 7 -191.71 -43.03 116.11
N ILE A 8 -191.91 -43.74 114.99
CA ILE A 8 -193.23 -43.84 114.34
C ILE A 8 -194.23 -44.58 115.24
N ALA A 9 -193.80 -45.66 115.89
CA ALA A 9 -194.64 -46.41 116.83
C ALA A 9 -195.05 -45.57 118.06
N ALA A 10 -194.12 -44.80 118.63
CA ALA A 10 -194.42 -43.90 119.76
C ALA A 10 -195.42 -42.80 119.38
N ILE A 11 -195.29 -42.20 118.19
CA ILE A 11 -196.20 -41.16 117.69
C ILE A 11 -197.62 -41.72 117.45
N LEU A 12 -197.73 -42.94 116.90
CA LEU A 12 -199.02 -43.61 116.66
C LEU A 12 -199.75 -43.93 117.97
N VAL A 13 -199.03 -44.42 118.99
CA VAL A 13 -199.62 -44.73 120.31
C VAL A 13 -200.06 -43.46 121.03
N LEU A 14 -199.22 -42.41 121.04
CA LEU A 14 -199.56 -41.12 121.67
C LEU A 14 -200.74 -40.44 120.95
N GLY A 15 -200.74 -40.47 119.61
CA GLY A 15 -201.80 -39.90 118.78
C GLY A 15 -203.15 -40.58 119.00
N GLY A 16 -203.17 -41.92 119.10
CA GLY A 16 -204.38 -42.68 119.41
C GLY A 16 -204.95 -42.41 120.80
N ALA A 17 -204.08 -42.27 121.81
CA ALA A 17 -204.49 -41.95 123.17
C ALA A 17 -205.09 -40.53 123.30
N ILE A 18 -204.48 -39.53 122.63
CA ILE A 18 -204.95 -38.13 122.66
C ILE A 18 -206.25 -37.98 121.87
N ALA A 19 -206.41 -38.68 120.74
CA ALA A 19 -207.64 -38.68 119.95
C ALA A 19 -208.84 -39.23 120.74
N ALA A 20 -208.65 -40.32 121.50
CA ALA A 20 -209.71 -40.93 122.32
C ALA A 20 -210.16 -40.02 123.49
N LEU A 21 -209.25 -39.21 124.05
CA LEU A 21 -209.59 -38.19 125.06
C LEU A 21 -210.36 -37.01 124.44
N GLY A 22 -209.99 -36.61 123.22
CA GLY A 22 -210.66 -35.54 122.48
C GLY A 22 -212.14 -35.82 122.19
N ASP A 23 -212.46 -37.05 121.79
CA ASP A 23 -213.83 -37.46 121.45
C ASP A 23 -214.74 -37.55 122.70
N ASN A 24 -214.18 -37.98 123.83
CA ASN A 24 -214.85 -38.00 125.13
C ASN A 24 -215.11 -36.60 125.70
N LEU A 25 -214.20 -35.64 125.49
CA LEU A 25 -214.43 -34.26 125.89
C LEU A 25 -215.52 -33.61 125.02
N GLY A 26 -215.53 -33.87 123.70
CA GLY A 26 -216.53 -33.33 122.78
C GLY A 26 -217.97 -33.76 123.10
N THR A 27 -218.18 -35.03 123.43
CA THR A 27 -219.51 -35.59 123.75
C THR A 27 -220.04 -35.18 125.13
N LYS A 28 -219.18 -35.12 126.17
CA LYS A 28 -219.56 -34.66 127.52
C LYS A 28 -219.98 -33.20 127.55
N VAL A 29 -219.26 -32.34 126.82
CA VAL A 29 -219.60 -30.91 126.69
C VAL A 29 -220.93 -30.74 125.94
N GLY A 30 -221.21 -31.59 124.95
CA GLY A 30 -222.48 -31.62 124.22
C GLY A 30 -223.71 -31.99 125.06
N LYS A 31 -223.58 -32.93 126.02
CA LYS A 31 -224.68 -33.31 126.94
C LYS A 31 -224.84 -32.35 128.12
N ALA A 32 -223.76 -31.76 128.61
CA ALA A 32 -223.76 -30.83 129.75
C ALA A 32 -224.39 -29.46 129.44
N ARG A 33 -224.77 -29.18 128.18
CA ARG A 33 -225.32 -27.89 127.72
C ARG A 33 -224.45 -26.70 128.13
N LEU A 34 -223.14 -26.89 128.19
CA LEU A 34 -222.18 -25.83 128.48
C LEU A 34 -222.13 -24.86 127.30
N ARG A 35 -222.27 -23.56 127.60
CA ARG A 35 -222.16 -22.49 126.61
C ARG A 35 -220.78 -21.86 126.75
N LEU A 36 -219.94 -22.03 125.73
CA LEU A 36 -218.71 -21.24 125.61
C LEU A 36 -219.06 -19.98 124.80
N PHE A 37 -219.02 -18.81 125.44
CA PHE A 37 -219.25 -17.49 124.83
C PHE A 37 -220.52 -17.37 123.96
N LYS A 38 -221.72 -17.50 124.56
CA LYS A 38 -223.04 -17.34 123.90
C LYS A 38 -223.39 -18.31 122.77
N LEU A 39 -222.48 -19.18 122.32
CA LEU A 39 -222.76 -20.17 121.28
C LEU A 39 -223.86 -21.16 121.73
N ARG A 40 -224.71 -21.59 120.78
CA ARG A 40 -225.68 -22.66 121.04
C ARG A 40 -224.90 -23.92 121.43
N PRO A 41 -225.37 -24.76 122.38
CA PRO A 41 -224.65 -25.93 122.90
C PRO A 41 -224.08 -26.90 121.84
N ARG A 42 -224.69 -26.93 120.65
CA ARG A 42 -224.23 -27.74 119.53
C ARG A 42 -222.95 -27.21 118.83
N GLN A 43 -222.64 -25.91 118.93
CA GLN A 43 -221.50 -25.25 118.27
C GLN A 43 -220.22 -25.27 119.12
N THR A 44 -220.33 -25.30 120.45
CA THR A 44 -219.18 -25.38 121.36
C THR A 44 -218.41 -26.70 121.23
N ALA A 45 -219.10 -27.80 120.93
CA ALA A 45 -218.47 -29.11 120.70
C ALA A 45 -217.57 -29.12 119.45
N THR A 46 -217.98 -28.44 118.37
CA THR A 46 -217.21 -28.38 117.13
C THR A 46 -215.89 -27.64 117.30
N VAL A 47 -215.87 -26.52 118.05
CA VAL A 47 -214.66 -25.70 118.26
C VAL A 47 -213.58 -26.46 119.05
N MET A 48 -213.97 -27.24 120.05
CA MET A 48 -213.01 -28.05 120.82
C MET A 48 -212.34 -29.15 119.99
N THR A 49 -212.99 -29.64 118.94
CA THR A 49 -212.47 -30.70 118.06
C THR A 49 -211.40 -30.14 117.11
N ILE A 50 -211.58 -28.90 116.63
CA ILE A 50 -210.59 -28.22 115.78
C ILE A 50 -209.33 -27.91 116.59
N PHE A 51 -209.51 -27.43 117.83
CA PHE A 51 -208.39 -27.05 118.69
C PHE A 51 -207.49 -28.25 119.05
N THR A 52 -208.08 -29.41 119.27
CA THR A 52 -207.35 -30.66 119.51
C THR A 52 -206.62 -31.15 118.25
N GLY A 53 -207.22 -31.02 117.05
CA GLY A 53 -206.56 -31.34 115.78
C GLY A 53 -205.30 -30.51 115.50
N VAL A 54 -205.32 -29.21 115.83
CA VAL A 54 -204.17 -28.30 115.69
C VAL A 54 -203.05 -28.67 116.67
N LEU A 55 -203.40 -29.02 117.90
CA LEU A 55 -202.45 -29.37 118.96
C LEU A 55 -201.66 -30.66 118.65
N ILE A 56 -202.28 -31.61 117.94
CA ILE A 56 -201.64 -32.87 117.51
C ILE A 56 -200.59 -32.61 116.41
N SER A 57 -200.95 -31.77 115.44
CA SER A 57 -200.09 -31.52 114.26
C SER A 57 -198.82 -30.76 114.64
N SER A 58 -198.92 -29.76 115.52
CA SER A 58 -197.75 -28.98 116.00
C SER A 58 -196.81 -29.82 116.87
N SER A 59 -197.36 -30.71 117.72
CA SER A 59 -196.56 -31.60 118.56
C SER A 59 -195.78 -32.62 117.71
N THR A 60 -196.39 -33.16 116.65
CA THR A 60 -195.73 -34.10 115.73
C THR A 60 -194.55 -33.47 115.01
N LEU A 61 -194.72 -32.23 114.53
CA LEU A 61 -193.67 -31.50 113.84
C LEU A 61 -192.52 -31.11 114.79
N GLY A 62 -192.83 -30.68 116.01
CA GLY A 62 -191.83 -30.34 117.02
C GLY A 62 -190.94 -31.53 117.42
N ILE A 63 -191.53 -32.72 117.53
CA ILE A 63 -190.82 -33.96 117.85
C ILE A 63 -189.89 -34.38 116.70
N LEU A 64 -190.32 -34.22 115.44
CA LEU A 64 -189.54 -34.60 114.26
C LEU A 64 -188.22 -33.82 114.14
N PHE A 65 -188.25 -32.51 114.41
CA PHE A 65 -187.06 -31.66 114.41
C PHE A 65 -186.17 -31.86 115.64
N GLY A 66 -186.75 -32.14 116.81
CA GLY A 66 -186.00 -32.35 118.05
C GLY A 66 -185.20 -33.66 118.09
N LEU A 67 -185.69 -34.72 117.44
CA LEU A 67 -185.09 -36.05 117.52
C LEU A 67 -184.26 -36.45 116.28
N SER A 68 -184.18 -35.60 115.24
CA SER A 68 -183.46 -35.94 114.00
C SER A 68 -182.37 -34.92 113.64
N GLU A 69 -181.11 -35.29 113.89
CA GLU A 69 -179.94 -34.51 113.47
C GLU A 69 -179.78 -34.44 111.94
N SER A 70 -180.17 -35.48 111.20
CA SER A 70 -180.04 -35.54 109.75
C SER A 70 -180.95 -34.52 109.04
N LEU A 71 -182.13 -34.26 109.59
CA LEU A 71 -183.07 -33.28 109.03
C LEU A 71 -182.55 -31.83 109.21
N ARG A 72 -181.80 -31.57 110.31
CA ARG A 72 -181.19 -30.26 110.58
C ARG A 72 -180.02 -29.95 109.65
N LYS A 73 -179.10 -30.91 109.43
CA LYS A 73 -177.95 -30.71 108.51
C LYS A 73 -178.38 -30.53 107.05
N GLY A 74 -179.40 -31.26 106.60
CA GLY A 74 -179.85 -31.20 105.20
C GLY A 74 -180.49 -29.87 104.78
N VAL A 75 -181.06 -29.10 105.71
CA VAL A 75 -181.76 -27.85 105.39
C VAL A 75 -180.88 -26.61 105.60
N PHE A 76 -179.80 -26.68 106.38
CA PHE A 76 -179.03 -25.49 106.80
C PHE A 76 -177.56 -25.38 106.30
N GLU A 77 -176.91 -26.43 105.74
CA GLU A 77 -175.45 -26.41 105.41
C GLU A 77 -175.05 -26.79 103.95
N LEU A 78 -175.97 -26.77 102.97
CA LEU A 78 -175.69 -27.28 101.60
C LEU A 78 -174.75 -26.38 100.75
N ASP A 79 -174.79 -25.06 100.95
CA ASP A 79 -174.06 -24.10 100.10
C ASP A 79 -172.53 -24.13 100.31
N ASP A 80 -172.08 -24.41 101.53
CA ASP A 80 -170.65 -24.44 101.87
C ASP A 80 -169.92 -25.62 101.19
N ILE A 81 -170.56 -26.80 101.16
CA ILE A 81 -169.99 -28.00 100.54
C ILE A 81 -169.79 -27.84 99.02
N LEU A 82 -170.73 -27.16 98.34
CA LEU A 82 -170.60 -26.90 96.91
C LEU A 82 -169.49 -25.89 96.57
N ARG A 83 -169.11 -25.04 97.53
CA ARG A 83 -168.05 -24.03 97.36
C ARG A 83 -166.66 -24.66 97.38
N ASP A 84 -166.40 -25.55 98.35
CA ASP A 84 -165.11 -26.25 98.48
C ASP A 84 -164.81 -27.14 97.26
N LEU A 85 -165.83 -27.79 96.70
CA LEU A 85 -165.67 -28.63 95.50
C LEU A 85 -165.22 -27.81 94.28
N ARG A 86 -165.74 -26.58 94.12
CA ARG A 86 -165.32 -25.69 93.02
C ARG A 86 -163.92 -25.18 93.25
N GLN A 87 -163.57 -24.82 94.48
CA GLN A 87 -162.24 -24.33 94.82
C GLN A 87 -161.18 -25.42 94.58
N SER A 88 -161.38 -26.64 95.10
CA SER A 88 -160.44 -27.75 94.89
C SER A 88 -160.28 -28.14 93.41
N LYS A 89 -161.36 -28.05 92.60
CA LYS A 89 -161.23 -28.25 91.14
C LYS A 89 -160.41 -27.14 90.47
N GLY A 90 -160.57 -25.88 90.91
CA GLY A 90 -159.80 -24.76 90.39
C GLY A 90 -158.30 -24.86 90.71
N GLU A 91 -157.96 -25.24 91.95
CA GLU A 91 -156.57 -25.45 92.38
C GLU A 91 -155.89 -26.61 91.61
N LEU A 92 -156.63 -27.69 91.31
CA LEU A 92 -156.11 -28.82 90.53
C LEU A 92 -155.79 -28.43 89.07
N GLU A 93 -156.60 -27.56 88.45
CA GLU A 93 -156.31 -27.06 87.10
C GLU A 93 -155.12 -26.10 87.09
N GLN A 94 -155.00 -25.21 88.09
CA GLN A 94 -153.84 -24.32 88.23
C GLN A 94 -152.54 -25.11 88.39
N LEU A 95 -152.51 -26.11 89.27
CA LEU A 95 -151.32 -26.94 89.49
C LEU A 95 -150.93 -27.75 88.24
N ARG A 96 -151.90 -28.19 87.44
CA ARG A 96 -151.63 -28.83 86.14
C ARG A 96 -151.01 -27.86 85.13
N GLN A 97 -151.46 -26.61 85.10
CA GLN A 97 -150.88 -25.58 84.24
C GLN A 97 -149.46 -25.21 84.66
N GLU A 98 -149.21 -25.04 85.97
CA GLU A 98 -147.87 -24.79 86.50
C GLU A 98 -146.90 -25.94 86.18
N LYS A 99 -147.35 -27.19 86.36
CA LYS A 99 -146.54 -28.37 86.01
C LYS A 99 -146.19 -28.38 84.51
N ALA A 100 -147.15 -28.06 83.64
CA ALA A 100 -146.90 -27.99 82.20
C ALA A 100 -145.93 -26.86 81.82
N GLN A 101 -146.00 -25.70 82.49
CA GLN A 101 -145.06 -24.60 82.30
C GLN A 101 -143.64 -24.98 82.73
N VAL A 102 -143.48 -25.59 83.91
CA VAL A 102 -142.16 -26.03 84.40
C VAL A 102 -141.56 -27.13 83.51
N GLU A 103 -142.38 -28.06 83.00
CA GLU A 103 -141.90 -29.07 82.03
C GLU A 103 -141.45 -28.42 80.72
N ALA A 104 -142.15 -27.38 80.24
CA ALA A 104 -141.74 -26.61 79.06
C ALA A 104 -140.44 -25.82 79.31
N GLU A 105 -140.30 -25.16 80.46
CA GLU A 105 -139.07 -24.46 80.86
C GLU A 105 -137.88 -25.41 81.03
N LEU A 106 -138.10 -26.59 81.60
CA LEU A 106 -137.06 -27.60 81.70
C LEU A 106 -136.62 -28.08 80.31
N SER A 107 -137.58 -28.23 79.37
CA SER A 107 -137.25 -28.59 77.99
C SER A 107 -136.48 -27.48 77.27
N THR A 108 -136.82 -26.21 77.46
CA THR A 108 -136.08 -25.09 76.85
C THR A 108 -134.69 -24.96 77.45
N ALA A 109 -134.55 -25.09 78.78
CA ALA A 109 -133.27 -25.08 79.47
C ALA A 109 -132.35 -26.23 78.99
N LYS A 110 -132.87 -27.45 78.83
CA LYS A 110 -132.12 -28.59 78.26
C LYS A 110 -131.67 -28.34 76.82
N ASN A 111 -132.55 -27.75 76.00
CA ASN A 111 -132.19 -27.41 74.63
C ASN A 111 -131.10 -26.33 74.57
N GLN A 112 -131.15 -25.35 75.47
CA GLN A 112 -130.10 -24.33 75.62
C GLN A 112 -128.78 -24.94 76.10
N GLU A 113 -128.82 -25.86 77.08
CA GLU A 113 -127.65 -26.60 77.56
C GLU A 113 -126.97 -27.37 76.41
N ASN A 114 -127.75 -28.11 75.61
CA ASN A 114 -127.24 -28.81 74.43
C ASN A 114 -126.63 -27.86 73.39
N GLN A 115 -127.26 -26.71 73.13
CA GLN A 115 -126.70 -25.70 72.22
C GLN A 115 -125.38 -25.09 72.72
N VAL A 116 -125.25 -24.91 74.04
CA VAL A 116 -124.02 -24.42 74.65
C VAL A 116 -122.92 -25.48 74.57
N LEU A 117 -123.25 -26.76 74.78
CA LEU A 117 -122.31 -27.87 74.61
C LEU A 117 -121.81 -27.98 73.17
N ASP A 118 -122.70 -27.91 72.17
CA ASP A 118 -122.32 -27.93 70.75
C ASP A 118 -121.42 -26.74 70.38
N ARG A 119 -121.74 -25.55 70.90
CA ARG A 119 -120.89 -24.34 70.71
C ARG A 119 -119.55 -24.50 71.40
N LEU A 120 -119.50 -25.09 72.59
CA LEU A 120 -118.26 -25.35 73.32
C LEU A 120 -117.39 -26.36 72.57
N GLU A 121 -117.98 -27.43 72.04
CA GLU A 121 -117.27 -28.40 71.22
C GLU A 121 -116.71 -27.75 69.96
N THR A 122 -117.53 -27.00 69.23
CA THR A 122 -117.11 -26.28 68.02
C THR A 122 -115.99 -25.28 68.34
N THR A 123 -116.11 -24.56 69.45
CA THR A 123 -115.10 -23.59 69.91
C THR A 123 -113.80 -24.30 70.27
N ASN A 124 -113.87 -25.45 70.93
CA ASN A 124 -112.70 -26.24 71.28
C ASN A 124 -112.00 -26.82 70.04
N GLN A 125 -112.76 -27.35 69.07
CA GLN A 125 -112.24 -27.80 67.79
C GLN A 125 -111.55 -26.64 67.02
N ASN A 126 -112.17 -25.46 67.00
CA ASN A 126 -111.59 -24.27 66.35
C ASN A 126 -110.36 -23.74 67.11
N PHE A 127 -110.35 -23.81 68.44
CA PHE A 127 -109.19 -23.48 69.25
C PHE A 127 -108.02 -24.41 68.96
N GLN A 128 -108.25 -25.73 68.89
CA GLN A 128 -107.24 -26.71 68.50
C GLN A 128 -106.72 -26.49 67.06
N LYS A 129 -107.60 -26.20 66.11
CA LYS A 129 -107.21 -25.84 64.72
C LYS A 129 -106.35 -24.58 64.71
N THR A 130 -106.73 -23.55 65.43
CA THR A 130 -105.97 -22.29 65.53
C THR A 130 -104.63 -22.52 66.22
N GLN A 131 -104.59 -23.34 67.27
CA GLN A 131 -103.35 -23.69 67.98
C GLN A 131 -102.37 -24.44 67.08
N THR A 132 -102.86 -25.41 66.30
CA THR A 132 -102.02 -26.14 65.32
C THR A 132 -101.58 -25.25 64.16
N GLN A 133 -102.42 -24.33 63.67
CA GLN A 133 -102.03 -23.32 62.68
C GLN A 133 -100.94 -22.38 63.23
N LEU A 134 -101.09 -21.89 64.46
CA LEU A 134 -100.10 -21.03 65.11
C LEU A 134 -98.76 -21.75 65.29
N GLN A 135 -98.77 -23.04 65.64
CA GLN A 135 -97.56 -23.88 65.70
C GLN A 135 -96.89 -24.04 64.32
N ARG A 136 -97.66 -24.23 63.24
CA ARG A 136 -97.10 -24.31 61.88
C ARG A 136 -96.49 -22.99 61.45
N ILE A 137 -97.20 -21.88 61.68
CA ILE A 137 -96.71 -20.54 61.34
C ILE A 137 -95.46 -20.20 62.15
N SER A 138 -95.41 -20.54 63.45
CA SER A 138 -94.23 -20.30 64.27
C SER A 138 -93.03 -21.15 63.80
N GLN A 139 -93.25 -22.40 63.40
CA GLN A 139 -92.21 -23.24 62.78
C GLN A 139 -91.74 -22.67 61.43
N GLN A 140 -92.66 -22.19 60.58
CA GLN A 140 -92.31 -21.54 59.32
C GLN A 140 -91.50 -20.27 59.56
N ALA A 141 -91.91 -19.43 60.51
CA ALA A 141 -91.17 -18.22 60.88
C ALA A 141 -89.77 -18.55 61.43
N GLN A 142 -89.60 -19.63 62.18
CA GLN A 142 -88.30 -20.12 62.64
C GLN A 142 -87.42 -20.59 61.48
N ARG A 143 -87.96 -21.35 60.52
CA ARG A 143 -87.24 -21.80 59.31
C ARG A 143 -86.80 -20.62 58.45
N LEU A 144 -87.72 -19.69 58.14
CA LEU A 144 -87.42 -18.47 57.40
C LEU A 144 -86.34 -17.62 58.11
N ARG A 145 -86.37 -17.52 59.43
CA ARG A 145 -85.30 -16.84 60.19
C ARG A 145 -83.95 -17.54 60.04
N ALA A 146 -83.92 -18.86 60.05
CA ALA A 146 -82.70 -19.64 59.81
C ALA A 146 -82.18 -19.44 58.38
N ASP A 147 -83.06 -19.49 57.38
CA ASP A 147 -82.72 -19.28 55.97
C ASP A 147 -82.16 -17.86 55.75
N ILE A 148 -82.79 -16.83 56.33
CA ILE A 148 -82.27 -15.45 56.29
C ILE A 148 -80.89 -15.37 56.93
N ALA A 149 -80.66 -16.03 58.06
CA ALA A 149 -79.35 -16.04 58.70
C ALA A 149 -78.29 -16.69 57.80
N THR A 150 -78.61 -17.79 57.12
CA THR A 150 -77.70 -18.44 56.16
C THR A 150 -77.42 -17.56 54.94
N LEU A 151 -78.43 -16.92 54.36
CA LEU A 151 -78.27 -16.02 53.21
C LEU A 151 -77.45 -14.78 53.57
N LEU A 152 -77.61 -14.23 54.77
CA LEU A 152 -76.76 -13.13 55.25
C LEU A 152 -75.30 -13.57 55.35
N GLN A 153 -75.04 -14.78 55.87
CA GLN A 153 -73.69 -15.33 55.95
C GLN A 153 -73.06 -15.57 54.57
N GLU A 154 -73.84 -16.06 53.60
CA GLU A 154 -73.39 -16.22 52.21
C GLU A 154 -73.10 -14.88 51.54
N ARG A 155 -73.99 -13.89 51.72
CA ARG A 155 -73.77 -12.51 51.24
C ARG A 155 -72.48 -11.93 51.82
N ASP A 156 -72.25 -12.10 53.11
CA ASP A 156 -71.04 -11.57 53.77
C ASP A 156 -69.77 -12.25 53.22
N LYS A 157 -69.81 -13.57 52.99
CA LYS A 157 -68.71 -14.30 52.31
C LYS A 157 -68.48 -13.78 50.88
N LEU A 158 -69.54 -13.59 50.10
CA LEU A 158 -69.44 -13.08 48.73
C LEU A 158 -68.89 -11.64 48.70
N GLN A 159 -69.31 -10.78 49.63
CA GLN A 159 -68.73 -9.44 49.77
C GLN A 159 -67.24 -9.49 50.11
N GLN A 160 -66.82 -10.38 51.01
CA GLN A 160 -65.39 -10.57 51.32
C GLN A 160 -64.60 -11.04 50.09
N GLN A 161 -65.12 -12.01 49.34
CA GLN A 161 -64.50 -12.46 48.09
C GLN A 161 -64.41 -11.35 47.05
N GLN A 162 -65.48 -10.55 46.89
CA GLN A 162 -65.48 -9.44 45.94
C GLN A 162 -64.43 -8.39 46.32
N GLN A 163 -64.32 -8.07 47.61
CA GLN A 163 -63.31 -7.13 48.11
C GLN A 163 -61.89 -7.68 47.91
N GLN A 164 -61.68 -8.98 48.15
CA GLN A 164 -60.39 -9.62 47.92
C GLN A 164 -60.00 -9.62 46.44
N LEU A 165 -60.93 -9.96 45.54
CA LEU A 165 -60.72 -9.91 44.09
C LEU A 165 -60.44 -8.49 43.61
N LYS A 166 -61.15 -7.49 44.16
CA LYS A 166 -60.90 -6.08 43.85
C LYS A 166 -59.48 -5.66 44.24
N THR A 167 -59.02 -6.04 45.42
CA THR A 167 -57.64 -5.77 45.87
C THR A 167 -56.62 -6.49 45.00
N GLN A 168 -56.86 -7.76 44.64
CA GLN A 168 -55.99 -8.51 43.74
C GLN A 168 -55.92 -7.87 42.35
N SER A 169 -57.05 -7.43 41.80
CA SER A 169 -57.09 -6.71 40.51
C SER A 169 -56.30 -5.41 40.57
N GLN A 170 -56.43 -4.62 41.64
CA GLN A 170 -55.66 -3.39 41.81
C GLN A 170 -54.16 -3.67 41.93
N GLN A 171 -53.78 -4.72 42.66
CA GLN A 171 -52.38 -5.13 42.81
C GLN A 171 -51.80 -5.61 41.47
N LEU A 172 -52.53 -6.45 40.72
CA LEU A 172 -52.12 -6.89 39.38
C LEU A 172 -52.00 -5.71 38.41
N GLN A 173 -52.93 -4.75 38.45
CA GLN A 173 -52.89 -3.58 37.59
C GLN A 173 -51.69 -2.68 37.91
N SER A 174 -51.31 -2.57 39.19
CA SER A 174 -50.07 -1.91 39.62
C SER A 174 -48.83 -2.67 39.12
N GLN A 175 -48.80 -4.00 39.24
CA GLN A 175 -47.70 -4.83 38.74
C GLN A 175 -47.52 -4.72 37.24
N VAL A 176 -48.61 -4.74 36.46
CA VAL A 176 -48.58 -4.52 35.01
C VAL A 176 -48.04 -3.13 34.70
N GLY A 177 -48.49 -2.09 35.42
CA GLY A 177 -47.96 -0.74 35.26
C GLY A 177 -46.45 -0.64 35.53
N GLN A 178 -45.96 -1.30 36.58
CA GLN A 178 -44.53 -1.37 36.90
C GLN A 178 -43.73 -2.13 35.82
N GLN A 179 -44.23 -3.28 35.37
CA GLN A 179 -43.59 -4.04 34.29
C GLN A 179 -43.55 -3.25 32.98
N GLN A 180 -44.62 -2.52 32.65
CA GLN A 180 -44.68 -1.67 31.47
C GLN A 180 -43.62 -0.56 31.53
N GLN A 181 -43.47 0.09 32.69
CA GLN A 181 -42.41 1.09 32.90
C GLN A 181 -41.01 0.48 32.80
N GLN A 182 -40.81 -0.72 33.35
CA GLN A 182 -39.53 -1.42 33.27
C GLN A 182 -39.17 -1.81 31.82
N LEU A 183 -40.14 -2.32 31.05
CA LEU A 183 -39.97 -2.63 29.63
C LEU A 183 -39.67 -1.37 28.81
N GLN A 184 -40.33 -0.24 29.10
CA GLN A 184 -40.04 1.03 28.44
C GLN A 184 -38.61 1.49 28.75
N ALA A 185 -38.19 1.44 30.02
CA ALA A 185 -36.82 1.78 30.41
C ALA A 185 -35.77 0.87 29.75
N GLN A 186 -36.05 -0.43 29.63
CA GLN A 186 -35.19 -1.36 28.90
C GLN A 186 -35.15 -1.06 27.40
N ALA A 187 -36.28 -0.72 26.78
CA ALA A 187 -36.35 -0.34 25.38
C ALA A 187 -35.54 0.94 25.10
N ASP A 188 -35.66 1.95 25.97
CA ASP A 188 -34.88 3.20 25.87
C ASP A 188 -33.38 2.91 26.05
N GLN A 189 -33.03 2.01 26.98
CA GLN A 189 -31.64 1.57 27.19
C GLN A 189 -31.10 0.83 25.96
N ILE A 190 -31.86 -0.07 25.34
CA ILE A 190 -31.47 -0.76 24.10
C ILE A 190 -31.26 0.25 22.98
N GLN A 191 -32.19 1.19 22.78
CA GLN A 191 -32.05 2.23 21.77
C GLN A 191 -30.80 3.10 21.99
N SER A 192 -30.44 3.38 23.25
CA SER A 192 -29.21 4.09 23.57
C SER A 192 -27.95 3.26 23.23
N GLN A 193 -27.98 1.95 23.47
CA GLN A 193 -26.89 1.04 23.11
C GLN A 193 -26.74 0.89 21.61
N ASP A 194 -27.84 0.80 20.86
CA ASP A 194 -27.82 0.72 19.40
C ASP A 194 -27.19 1.97 18.78
N ARG A 195 -27.47 3.16 19.33
CA ARG A 195 -26.79 4.41 18.91
C ARG A 195 -25.29 4.36 19.17
N ILE A 196 -24.87 3.86 20.33
CA ILE A 196 -23.45 3.71 20.67
C ILE A 196 -22.77 2.68 19.76
N LEU A 197 -23.43 1.57 19.48
CA LEU A 197 -22.91 0.53 18.57
C LEU A 197 -22.75 1.09 17.15
N ALA A 198 -23.76 1.78 16.63
CA ALA A 198 -23.67 2.45 15.33
C ALA A 198 -22.51 3.47 15.26
N GLN A 199 -22.32 4.26 16.32
CA GLN A 199 -21.16 5.18 16.40
C GLN A 199 -19.82 4.43 16.40
N LYS A 200 -19.71 3.32 17.15
CA LYS A 200 -18.49 2.50 17.17
C LYS A 200 -18.23 1.85 15.82
N GLU A 201 -19.26 1.40 15.13
CA GLU A 201 -19.15 0.76 13.82
C GLU A 201 -18.67 1.77 12.76
N GLN A 202 -19.19 3.00 12.80
CA GLN A 202 -18.68 4.09 11.98
C GLN A 202 -17.21 4.42 12.30
N GLN A 203 -16.83 4.49 13.58
CA GLN A 203 -15.43 4.70 13.98
C GLN A 203 -14.50 3.58 13.51
N LEU A 204 -14.98 2.33 13.51
CA LEU A 204 -14.22 1.19 12.99
C LEU A 204 -14.04 1.30 11.49
N GLN A 205 -15.08 1.67 10.74
CA GLN A 205 -14.97 1.92 9.29
C GLN A 205 -13.98 3.03 8.97
N ASP A 206 -14.04 4.16 9.68
CA ASP A 206 -13.09 5.27 9.50
C ASP A 206 -11.65 4.85 9.80
N ARG A 207 -11.44 4.06 10.87
CA ARG A 207 -10.13 3.49 11.20
C ARG A 207 -9.64 2.50 10.14
N GLN A 208 -10.52 1.66 9.60
CA GLN A 208 -10.21 0.72 8.53
C GLN A 208 -9.73 1.46 7.27
N ALA A 209 -10.47 2.51 6.86
CA ALA A 209 -10.11 3.34 5.72
C ALA A 209 -8.76 4.05 5.94
N ARG A 210 -8.50 4.54 7.17
CA ARG A 210 -7.22 5.15 7.53
C ARG A 210 -6.06 4.14 7.54
N LEU A 211 -6.29 2.90 7.95
CA LEU A 211 -5.27 1.85 7.88
C LEU A 211 -4.93 1.52 6.43
N GLN A 212 -5.93 1.40 5.55
CA GLN A 212 -5.71 1.16 4.13
C GLN A 212 -4.92 2.31 3.47
N SER A 213 -5.21 3.57 3.80
CA SER A 213 -4.45 4.70 3.26
C SER A 213 -3.01 4.74 3.77
N LEU A 214 -2.78 4.40 5.04
CA LEU A 214 -1.43 4.27 5.60
C LEU A 214 -0.65 3.11 4.98
N GLU A 215 -1.30 1.98 4.70
CA GLU A 215 -0.67 0.85 4.00
C GLU A 215 -0.23 1.23 2.59
N GLN A 216 -1.09 1.94 1.84
CA GLN A 216 -0.75 2.47 0.52
C GLN A 216 0.40 3.48 0.60
N GLN A 217 0.38 4.38 1.58
CA GLN A 217 1.47 5.33 1.79
C GLN A 217 2.78 4.62 2.10
N ARG A 218 2.75 3.59 2.95
CA ARG A 218 3.93 2.78 3.28
C ARG A 218 4.48 2.06 2.05
N GLN A 219 3.61 1.50 1.21
CA GLN A 219 4.03 0.85 -0.05
C GLN A 219 4.74 1.84 -0.99
N ARG A 220 4.17 3.04 -1.19
CA ARG A 220 4.82 4.09 -2.01
C ARG A 220 6.17 4.50 -1.46
N LEU A 221 6.28 4.73 -0.15
CA LEU A 221 7.55 5.07 0.49
C LEU A 221 8.57 3.94 0.35
N GLN A 222 8.14 2.69 0.39
CA GLN A 222 9.02 1.54 0.22
C GLN A 222 9.53 1.43 -1.22
N GLU A 223 8.69 1.71 -2.22
CA GLU A 223 9.11 1.84 -3.62
C GLU A 223 10.12 2.99 -3.81
N GLU A 224 9.88 4.16 -3.20
CA GLU A 224 10.83 5.28 -3.23
C GLU A 224 12.18 4.93 -2.58
N ILE A 225 12.19 4.18 -1.49
CA ILE A 225 13.42 3.71 -0.84
C ILE A 225 14.19 2.79 -1.79
N ILE A 226 13.52 1.81 -2.41
CA ILE A 226 14.15 0.90 -3.37
C ILE A 226 14.78 1.68 -4.53
N GLN A 227 14.06 2.65 -5.11
CA GLN A 227 14.60 3.49 -6.19
C GLN A 227 15.82 4.31 -5.74
N ARG A 228 15.81 4.82 -4.50
CA ARG A 228 16.95 5.56 -3.95
C ARG A 228 18.15 4.65 -3.70
N ASP A 229 17.94 3.43 -3.22
CA ASP A 229 19.00 2.45 -2.99
C ASP A 229 19.65 2.03 -4.32
N GLU A 230 18.86 1.85 -5.37
CA GLU A 230 19.38 1.61 -6.74
C GLU A 230 20.22 2.80 -7.23
N ALA A 231 19.73 4.03 -7.07
CA ALA A 231 20.49 5.23 -7.45
C ALA A 231 21.79 5.41 -6.65
N ILE A 232 21.79 5.10 -5.36
CA ILE A 232 22.99 5.10 -4.53
C ILE A 232 23.99 4.06 -5.05
N SER A 233 23.52 2.85 -5.35
CA SER A 233 24.38 1.79 -5.90
C SER A 233 25.01 2.21 -7.24
N GLU A 234 24.26 2.83 -8.13
CA GLU A 234 24.81 3.39 -9.38
C GLU A 234 25.88 4.45 -9.11
N LEU A 235 25.64 5.37 -8.18
CA LEU A 235 26.62 6.38 -7.80
C LEU A 235 27.89 5.77 -7.22
N ASP A 236 27.77 4.74 -6.37
CA ASP A 236 28.93 4.03 -5.81
C ASP A 236 29.77 3.37 -6.90
N THR A 237 29.14 2.75 -7.92
CA THR A 237 29.90 2.21 -9.06
C THR A 237 30.63 3.29 -9.84
N LYS A 238 30.04 4.47 -9.98
CA LYS A 238 30.65 5.61 -10.68
C LYS A 238 31.80 6.21 -9.88
N ILE A 239 31.67 6.31 -8.56
CA ILE A 239 32.76 6.73 -7.67
C ILE A 239 33.93 5.77 -7.79
N ALA A 240 33.69 4.45 -7.73
CA ALA A 240 34.75 3.45 -7.89
C ALA A 240 35.46 3.53 -9.25
N GLN A 241 34.73 3.83 -10.34
CA GLN A 241 35.32 4.07 -11.67
C GLN A 241 36.19 5.33 -11.70
N LEU A 242 35.73 6.41 -11.08
CA LEU A 242 36.49 7.66 -11.00
C LEU A 242 37.75 7.48 -10.15
N ASP A 243 37.68 6.72 -9.06
CA ASP A 243 38.84 6.41 -8.23
C ASP A 243 39.90 5.61 -9.00
N ASP A 244 39.50 4.64 -9.83
CA ASP A 244 40.44 3.92 -10.71
C ASP A 244 41.06 4.86 -11.76
N GLN A 245 40.26 5.76 -12.35
CA GLN A 245 40.78 6.77 -13.28
C GLN A 245 41.79 7.70 -12.62
N ILE A 246 41.51 8.19 -11.41
CA ILE A 246 42.44 9.02 -10.64
C ILE A 246 43.73 8.25 -10.37
N ALA A 247 43.64 7.00 -9.91
CA ALA A 247 44.81 6.16 -9.66
C ALA A 247 45.65 5.91 -10.94
N GLN A 248 45.01 5.77 -12.11
CA GLN A 248 45.70 5.67 -13.39
C GLN A 248 46.41 6.97 -13.77
N LEU A 249 45.75 8.12 -13.58
CA LEU A 249 46.33 9.44 -13.84
C LEU A 249 47.51 9.74 -12.91
N ASP A 250 47.40 9.40 -11.62
CA ASP A 250 48.50 9.57 -10.66
C ASP A 250 49.74 8.77 -11.08
N ARG A 251 49.56 7.53 -11.54
CA ARG A 251 50.66 6.72 -12.10
C ARG A 251 51.26 7.37 -13.34
N ALA A 252 50.42 7.93 -14.22
CA ALA A 252 50.89 8.61 -15.42
C ALA A 252 51.68 9.88 -15.10
N ILE A 253 51.23 10.67 -14.13
CA ILE A 253 51.92 11.86 -13.62
C ILE A 253 53.27 11.46 -13.02
N ALA A 254 53.30 10.47 -12.12
CA ALA A 254 54.54 9.98 -11.53
C ALA A 254 55.57 9.52 -12.60
N ASN A 255 55.12 8.81 -13.63
CA ASN A 255 55.96 8.42 -14.76
C ASN A 255 56.47 9.63 -15.55
N LYS A 256 55.63 10.66 -15.77
CA LYS A 256 56.03 11.89 -16.46
C LYS A 256 57.03 12.69 -15.63
N ASP A 257 56.87 12.77 -14.32
CA ASP A 257 57.80 13.44 -13.43
C ASP A 257 59.18 12.77 -13.45
N GLN A 258 59.23 11.44 -13.45
CA GLN A 258 60.49 10.71 -13.64
C GLN A 258 61.14 11.02 -15.00
N GLN A 259 60.35 11.06 -16.08
CA GLN A 259 60.86 11.42 -17.41
C GLN A 259 61.40 12.86 -17.44
N LEU A 260 60.71 13.80 -16.79
CA LEU A 260 61.14 15.19 -16.69
C LEU A 260 62.43 15.31 -15.89
N GLN A 261 62.57 14.62 -14.76
CA GLN A 261 63.81 14.58 -13.98
C GLN A 261 64.99 14.04 -14.82
N VAL A 262 64.79 12.94 -15.55
CA VAL A 262 65.82 12.39 -16.44
C VAL A 262 66.18 13.38 -17.56
N ARG A 263 65.19 14.05 -18.16
CA ARG A 263 65.42 15.08 -19.17
C ARG A 263 66.16 16.29 -18.61
N GLN A 264 65.84 16.71 -17.39
CA GLN A 264 66.48 17.82 -16.71
C GLN A 264 67.97 17.53 -16.47
N ILE A 265 68.29 16.35 -15.93
CA ILE A 265 69.68 15.90 -15.75
C ILE A 265 70.41 15.86 -17.10
N ARG A 266 69.76 15.32 -18.15
CA ARG A 266 70.35 15.30 -19.49
C ARG A 266 70.61 16.70 -20.05
N PHE A 267 69.70 17.64 -19.79
CA PHE A 267 69.85 19.02 -20.20
C PHE A 267 71.05 19.68 -19.50
N GLU A 268 71.18 19.52 -18.19
CA GLU A 268 72.32 20.03 -17.40
C GLU A 268 73.66 19.47 -17.91
N VAL A 269 73.71 18.17 -18.24
CA VAL A 269 74.90 17.55 -18.84
C VAL A 269 75.21 18.14 -20.22
N LEU A 270 74.21 18.30 -21.09
CA LEU A 270 74.39 18.90 -22.43
C LEU A 270 74.82 20.37 -22.34
N GLU A 271 74.28 21.13 -21.38
CA GLU A 271 74.68 22.51 -21.13
C GLU A 271 76.15 22.59 -20.71
N SER A 272 76.58 21.72 -19.79
CA SER A 272 77.99 21.61 -19.40
C SER A 272 78.90 21.24 -20.58
N GLN A 273 78.46 20.33 -21.45
CA GLN A 273 79.19 19.99 -22.68
C GLN A 273 79.29 21.17 -23.64
N LEU A 274 78.21 21.91 -23.86
CA LEU A 274 78.22 23.10 -24.71
C LEU A 274 79.17 24.16 -24.19
N GLU A 275 79.19 24.39 -22.89
CA GLU A 275 80.13 25.34 -22.27
C GLU A 275 81.58 24.87 -22.37
N PHE A 276 81.85 23.56 -22.30
CA PHE A 276 83.18 23.00 -22.57
C PHE A 276 83.59 23.21 -24.03
N LEU A 277 82.74 22.84 -24.98
CA LEU A 277 83.00 23.00 -26.42
C LEU A 277 83.19 24.48 -26.80
N ARG A 278 82.40 25.39 -26.22
CA ARG A 278 82.56 26.84 -26.45
C ARG A 278 83.95 27.33 -26.05
N ARG A 279 84.50 26.87 -24.93
CA ARG A 279 85.88 27.20 -24.52
C ARG A 279 86.90 26.61 -25.49
N GLU A 280 86.70 25.37 -25.94
CA GLU A 280 87.61 24.73 -26.88
C GLU A 280 87.63 25.45 -28.24
N VAL A 281 86.45 25.84 -28.74
CA VAL A 281 86.33 26.67 -29.94
C VAL A 281 87.00 28.02 -29.75
N SER A 282 86.83 28.70 -28.61
CA SER A 282 87.49 30.01 -28.41
C SER A 282 89.01 29.89 -28.38
N VAL A 283 89.55 28.82 -27.78
CA VAL A 283 90.99 28.53 -27.79
C VAL A 283 91.47 28.26 -29.22
N LEU A 284 90.69 27.51 -30.00
CA LEU A 284 91.03 27.17 -31.38
C LEU A 284 90.92 28.37 -32.32
N GLU A 285 89.92 29.24 -32.15
CA GLU A 285 89.79 30.50 -32.88
C GLU A 285 90.97 31.42 -32.62
N GLN A 286 91.42 31.51 -31.36
CA GLN A 286 92.62 32.26 -30.99
C GLN A 286 93.87 31.65 -31.67
N TYR A 287 93.97 30.31 -31.73
CA TYR A 287 95.04 29.62 -32.46
C TYR A 287 94.99 29.84 -33.98
N TYR A 288 93.79 29.89 -34.59
CA TYR A 288 93.62 30.15 -36.03
C TYR A 288 93.90 31.61 -36.40
N GLN A 289 93.55 32.57 -35.55
CA GLN A 289 93.93 33.98 -35.76
C GLN A 289 95.45 34.13 -35.77
N ASP A 290 96.16 33.50 -34.83
CA ASP A 290 97.63 33.51 -34.79
C ASP A 290 98.26 32.84 -36.04
N TYR A 291 97.63 31.80 -36.60
CA TYR A 291 98.15 31.07 -37.76
C TYR A 291 97.87 31.76 -39.12
N GLN A 292 96.78 32.52 -39.24
CA GLN A 292 96.45 33.25 -40.48
C GLN A 292 97.33 34.49 -40.70
N GLU A 293 97.82 35.14 -39.64
CA GLU A 293 98.78 36.25 -39.77
C GLU A 293 100.13 35.80 -40.38
N LEU A 294 100.46 34.50 -40.36
CA LEU A 294 101.72 33.95 -40.85
C LEU A 294 101.74 33.53 -42.34
N ARG A 295 100.61 33.54 -43.08
CA ARG A 295 100.54 32.93 -44.44
C ARG A 295 99.94 33.77 -45.57
N ALA A 296 100.18 35.08 -45.58
CA ALA A 296 99.67 35.99 -46.62
C ALA A 296 100.47 36.01 -47.96
N LYS A 297 101.03 34.89 -48.46
CA LYS A 297 101.78 34.88 -49.75
C LYS A 297 101.49 33.67 -50.65
N ARG A 298 101.35 33.91 -51.96
CA ARG A 298 101.01 32.94 -53.02
C ARG A 298 102.16 31.98 -53.30
N ILE A 299 101.89 30.67 -53.40
CA ILE A 299 102.88 29.64 -53.75
C ILE A 299 103.30 29.79 -55.22
N ALA A 300 104.60 29.90 -55.48
CA ALA A 300 105.22 30.11 -56.78
C ALA A 300 105.87 28.83 -57.35
N LEU A 301 106.52 28.04 -56.49
CA LEU A 301 107.16 26.77 -56.86
C LEU A 301 106.66 25.66 -55.94
N VAL A 302 106.49 24.47 -56.51
CA VAL A 302 106.08 23.27 -55.77
C VAL A 302 107.26 22.32 -55.61
N ARG A 303 107.32 21.62 -54.47
CA ARG A 303 108.30 20.57 -54.21
C ARG A 303 108.21 19.51 -55.30
N GLY A 304 109.35 19.11 -55.85
CA GLY A 304 109.43 18.11 -56.91
C GLY A 304 109.30 18.66 -58.33
N GLN A 305 109.06 19.97 -58.50
CA GLN A 305 109.04 20.59 -59.82
C GLN A 305 110.45 20.60 -60.45
N VAL A 306 110.58 20.09 -61.67
CA VAL A 306 111.83 20.12 -62.44
C VAL A 306 112.05 21.53 -62.98
N LEU A 307 113.19 22.14 -62.63
CA LEU A 307 113.56 23.50 -63.01
C LEU A 307 114.47 23.51 -64.25
N ALA A 308 115.33 22.50 -64.40
CA ALA A 308 116.14 22.29 -65.60
C ALA A 308 116.57 20.82 -65.70
N PHE A 309 116.91 20.36 -66.91
CA PHE A 309 117.54 19.05 -67.12
C PHE A 309 118.54 19.10 -68.30
N ALA A 310 119.52 18.19 -68.30
CA ALA A 310 120.47 18.01 -69.40
C ALA A 310 120.97 16.57 -69.48
N THR A 311 121.32 16.13 -70.70
CA THR A 311 122.08 14.89 -70.92
C THR A 311 123.55 15.14 -70.77
N VAL A 312 124.21 14.30 -69.99
CA VAL A 312 125.64 14.39 -69.74
C VAL A 312 126.28 13.04 -70.00
N GLN A 313 127.23 13.00 -70.92
CA GLN A 313 128.17 11.90 -71.10
C GLN A 313 129.55 12.44 -70.76
N VAL A 314 130.08 12.07 -69.59
CA VAL A 314 131.35 12.59 -69.11
C VAL A 314 132.46 11.59 -69.43
N ARG A 315 133.31 11.91 -70.41
CA ARG A 315 134.57 11.20 -70.66
C ARG A 315 135.77 11.88 -69.99
N GLU A 316 135.62 13.15 -69.62
CA GLU A 316 136.64 13.99 -68.98
C GLU A 316 136.01 14.88 -67.89
N GLN A 317 136.61 14.92 -66.70
CA GLN A 317 136.05 15.58 -65.50
C GLN A 317 135.83 17.11 -65.69
N GLU A 318 136.68 17.77 -66.47
CA GLU A 318 136.58 19.21 -66.81
C GLU A 318 135.30 19.57 -67.58
N VAL A 319 134.70 18.61 -68.30
CA VAL A 319 133.45 18.81 -69.02
C VAL A 319 132.25 18.69 -68.07
N ALA A 320 132.32 17.83 -67.05
CA ALA A 320 131.26 17.64 -66.07
C ALA A 320 130.92 18.92 -65.30
N ASN A 321 131.94 19.61 -64.79
CA ASN A 321 131.77 20.84 -64.00
C ASN A 321 131.05 21.92 -64.82
N ARG A 322 131.47 22.13 -66.06
CA ARG A 322 130.85 23.13 -66.96
C ARG A 322 129.39 22.81 -67.27
N VAL A 323 129.05 21.54 -67.46
CA VAL A 323 127.67 21.14 -67.75
C VAL A 323 126.77 21.32 -66.52
N VAL A 324 127.26 20.97 -65.32
CA VAL A 324 126.53 21.21 -64.07
C VAL A 324 126.32 22.70 -63.83
N ASP A 325 127.32 23.55 -64.08
CA ASP A 325 127.19 25.01 -63.94
C ASP A 325 126.12 25.57 -64.89
N VAL A 326 126.15 25.17 -66.17
CA VAL A 326 125.14 25.58 -67.15
C VAL A 326 123.74 25.11 -66.72
N LEU A 327 123.63 23.90 -66.18
CA LEU A 327 122.37 23.34 -65.73
C LEU A 327 121.80 24.08 -64.52
N LEU A 328 122.65 24.43 -63.54
CA LEU A 328 122.27 25.25 -62.38
C LEU A 328 121.88 26.67 -62.79
N GLN A 329 122.56 27.25 -63.78
CA GLN A 329 122.17 28.56 -64.33
C GLN A 329 120.78 28.52 -64.97
N ARG A 330 120.47 27.47 -65.76
CA ARG A 330 119.12 27.29 -66.32
C ARG A 330 118.06 27.10 -65.24
N ALA A 331 118.35 26.29 -64.22
CA ALA A 331 117.45 26.11 -63.09
C ALA A 331 117.20 27.42 -62.34
N ASN A 332 118.25 28.24 -62.19
CA ASN A 332 118.14 29.55 -61.58
C ASN A 332 117.24 30.51 -62.37
N GLN A 333 117.34 30.49 -63.71
CA GLN A 333 116.46 31.27 -64.58
C GLN A 333 115.00 30.82 -64.46
N ALA A 334 114.75 29.51 -64.48
CA ALA A 334 113.41 28.95 -64.33
C ALA A 334 112.80 29.28 -62.96
N ALA A 335 113.58 29.20 -61.89
CA ALA A 335 113.15 29.58 -60.55
C ALA A 335 112.84 31.09 -60.46
N ALA A 336 113.68 31.95 -61.02
CA ALA A 336 113.45 33.40 -61.01
C ALA A 336 112.14 33.79 -61.72
N LEU A 337 111.87 33.20 -62.89
CA LEU A 337 110.61 33.42 -63.63
C LEU A 337 109.37 32.99 -62.84
N ALA A 338 109.45 31.86 -62.13
CA ALA A 338 108.33 31.39 -61.31
C ALA A 338 108.10 32.26 -60.07
N MET A 339 109.18 32.72 -59.43
CA MET A 339 109.13 33.47 -58.18
C MET A 339 108.76 34.95 -58.40
N ASN A 340 109.19 35.55 -59.52
CA ASN A 340 108.98 36.94 -59.90
C ASN A 340 108.54 37.05 -61.38
N PRO A 341 107.27 36.72 -61.72
CA PRO A 341 106.81 36.72 -63.11
C PRO A 341 106.78 38.12 -63.76
N ASP A 342 106.78 39.19 -62.96
CA ASP A 342 106.71 40.59 -63.43
C ASP A 342 108.09 41.24 -63.67
N GLU A 343 109.20 40.54 -63.38
CA GLU A 343 110.56 41.03 -63.63
C GLU A 343 111.06 40.61 -65.03
N PRO A 344 111.50 41.54 -65.91
CA PRO A 344 112.05 41.20 -67.22
C PRO A 344 113.46 40.60 -67.08
N ALA A 345 113.64 39.38 -67.62
CA ALA A 345 114.87 38.58 -67.74
C ALA A 345 115.85 38.64 -66.55
N PRO A 346 116.02 37.54 -65.77
CA PRO A 346 116.86 37.53 -64.58
C PRO A 346 118.30 37.95 -64.90
N THR A 347 118.83 38.93 -64.15
CA THR A 347 120.23 39.35 -64.26
C THR A 347 121.16 38.19 -63.85
N PRO A 348 122.30 37.97 -64.54
CA PRO A 348 123.18 36.82 -64.29
C PRO A 348 123.78 36.73 -62.87
N GLN A 349 123.62 37.77 -62.04
CA GLN A 349 124.24 37.88 -60.72
C GLN A 349 123.37 37.44 -59.54
N LYS A 350 122.05 37.20 -59.73
CA LYS A 350 121.18 36.78 -58.61
C LYS A 350 120.91 35.28 -58.64
N GLN A 351 121.66 34.53 -57.83
CA GLN A 351 121.50 33.08 -57.68
C GLN A 351 120.44 32.77 -56.61
N LEU A 352 119.17 32.65 -57.03
CA LEU A 352 118.05 32.17 -56.22
C LEU A 352 118.19 30.69 -55.88
N VAL A 353 118.65 29.89 -56.84
CA VAL A 353 118.78 28.44 -56.67
C VAL A 353 119.98 28.09 -55.81
N LYS A 354 119.73 27.44 -54.67
CA LYS A 354 120.74 26.95 -53.73
C LYS A 354 120.81 25.43 -53.79
N ILE A 355 121.97 24.90 -54.15
CA ILE A 355 122.32 23.48 -54.05
C ILE A 355 123.54 23.37 -53.13
N THR A 356 123.61 22.34 -52.30
CA THR A 356 124.74 22.18 -51.38
C THR A 356 126.01 21.74 -52.12
N HIS A 357 127.17 22.08 -51.58
CA HIS A 357 128.44 21.63 -52.15
C HIS A 357 128.53 20.11 -52.19
N ALA A 358 128.06 19.43 -51.14
CA ALA A 358 128.03 17.97 -51.06
C ALA A 358 127.15 17.33 -52.15
N GLU A 359 125.99 17.91 -52.48
CA GLU A 359 125.13 17.43 -53.57
C GLU A 359 125.79 17.60 -54.95
N VAL A 360 126.51 18.69 -55.17
CA VAL A 360 127.28 18.91 -56.40
C VAL A 360 128.43 17.92 -56.51
N GLU A 361 129.18 17.70 -55.42
CA GLU A 361 130.26 16.69 -55.40
C GLU A 361 129.73 15.27 -55.64
N GLN A 362 128.59 14.92 -55.06
CA GLN A 362 127.94 13.63 -55.27
C GLN A 362 127.49 13.46 -56.72
N LEU A 363 126.89 14.50 -57.31
CA LEU A 363 126.52 14.51 -58.73
C LEU A 363 127.74 14.30 -59.62
N LEU A 364 128.83 15.03 -59.37
CA LEU A 364 130.07 14.92 -60.13
C LEU A 364 130.79 13.59 -59.93
N ALA A 365 130.60 12.93 -58.77
CA ALA A 365 131.13 11.60 -58.50
C ALA A 365 130.36 10.50 -59.25
N GLN A 366 129.03 10.62 -59.35
CA GLN A 366 128.17 9.67 -60.06
C GLN A 366 128.35 9.75 -61.57
N LEU A 367 128.69 10.92 -62.12
CA LEU A 367 128.98 11.11 -63.54
C LEU A 367 130.33 10.51 -64.00
N LYS A 368 131.15 9.92 -63.12
CA LYS A 368 132.53 9.46 -63.45
C LYS A 368 132.63 8.14 -64.21
N ASP A 369 131.55 7.36 -64.27
CA ASP A 369 131.58 5.99 -64.83
C ASP A 369 131.54 5.94 -66.38
N GLY A 370 131.42 7.10 -67.04
CA GLY A 370 131.40 7.23 -68.50
C GLY A 370 130.06 6.87 -69.16
N GLN A 371 129.01 6.57 -68.38
CA GLN A 371 127.68 6.27 -68.90
C GLN A 371 126.91 7.54 -69.30
N ASP A 372 125.87 7.36 -70.11
CA ASP A 372 124.97 8.45 -70.49
C ASP A 372 123.94 8.67 -69.39
N TYR A 373 123.94 9.86 -68.80
CA TYR A 373 123.02 10.24 -67.73
C TYR A 373 122.13 11.42 -68.12
N VAL A 374 120.92 11.44 -67.55
CA VAL A 374 120.04 12.61 -67.50
C VAL A 374 120.11 13.18 -66.10
N VAL A 375 120.58 14.42 -65.99
CA VAL A 375 120.64 15.17 -64.75
C VAL A 375 119.49 16.17 -64.72
N ARG A 376 118.68 16.13 -63.66
CA ARG A 376 117.58 17.06 -63.38
C ARG A 376 117.93 17.92 -62.17
N ILE A 377 117.54 19.19 -62.21
CA ILE A 377 117.54 20.07 -61.04
C ILE A 377 116.09 20.26 -60.60
N VAL A 378 115.79 19.87 -59.36
CA VAL A 378 114.43 19.75 -58.86
C VAL A 378 114.25 20.59 -57.60
N SER A 379 113.13 21.28 -57.49
CA SER A 379 112.79 22.06 -56.30
C SER A 379 112.65 21.17 -55.05
N ALA A 380 113.34 21.51 -53.97
CA ALA A 380 113.33 20.76 -52.72
C ALA A 380 112.10 21.03 -51.84
N GLY A 381 111.35 22.10 -52.12
CA GLY A 381 110.26 22.59 -51.26
C GLY A 381 109.18 23.36 -52.01
N ASN A 382 108.15 23.74 -51.28
CA ASN A 382 107.15 24.70 -51.76
C ASN A 382 107.64 26.10 -51.38
N TYR A 383 107.72 27.01 -52.35
CA TYR A 383 108.22 28.38 -52.14
C TYR A 383 107.14 29.39 -52.51
N VAL A 384 106.99 30.45 -51.72
CA VAL A 384 106.07 31.56 -52.00
C VAL A 384 106.74 32.70 -52.74
N GLN A 385 105.98 33.46 -53.52
CA GLN A 385 106.48 34.62 -54.27
C GLN A 385 107.29 35.57 -53.38
N GLY A 386 108.47 35.98 -53.86
CA GLY A 386 109.39 36.88 -53.16
C GLY A 386 110.33 36.24 -52.13
N GLU A 387 110.28 34.93 -51.87
CA GLU A 387 111.38 34.27 -51.15
C GLU A 387 112.70 34.40 -51.92
N GLN A 388 113.78 34.66 -51.20
CA GLN A 388 115.08 34.99 -51.82
C GLN A 388 115.91 33.75 -52.17
N GLU A 389 115.50 32.56 -51.70
CA GLU A 389 116.25 31.32 -51.87
C GLU A 389 115.33 30.14 -52.19
N VAL A 390 115.64 29.43 -53.26
CA VAL A 390 114.98 28.19 -53.68
C VAL A 390 115.99 27.08 -53.54
N ARG A 391 115.80 26.19 -52.57
CA ARG A 391 116.67 25.03 -52.45
C ARG A 391 116.30 24.01 -53.51
N VAL A 392 117.31 23.44 -54.15
CA VAL A 392 117.16 22.40 -55.16
C VAL A 392 118.07 21.25 -54.84
N PHE A 393 117.74 20.08 -55.36
CA PHE A 393 118.64 18.95 -55.40
C PHE A 393 118.81 18.50 -56.85
N ALA A 394 119.96 17.89 -57.14
CA ALA A 394 120.20 17.25 -58.42
C ALA A 394 119.78 15.80 -58.36
N ASP A 395 119.02 15.37 -59.35
CA ASP A 395 118.54 14.00 -59.51
C ASP A 395 119.14 13.43 -60.81
N ILE A 396 119.91 12.36 -60.69
CA ILE A 396 120.62 11.73 -61.80
C ILE A 396 120.02 10.36 -62.07
N SER A 397 119.72 10.10 -63.34
CA SER A 397 119.16 8.84 -63.79
C SER A 397 119.81 8.42 -65.11
N PRO A 398 120.06 7.12 -65.36
CA PRO A 398 120.59 6.67 -66.65
C PRO A 398 119.71 7.17 -67.79
N ASN A 399 120.32 7.57 -68.91
CA ASN A 399 119.60 7.97 -70.11
C ASN A 399 119.08 6.71 -70.83
N GLU A 400 118.07 6.06 -70.25
CA GLU A 400 117.54 4.80 -70.75
C GLU A 400 116.74 4.98 -72.05
N VAL A 401 116.69 3.92 -72.85
CA VAL A 401 115.85 3.86 -74.05
C VAL A 401 114.38 3.81 -73.62
N ILE A 402 113.62 4.87 -73.94
CA ILE A 402 112.18 4.94 -73.68
C ILE A 402 111.39 4.29 -74.81
N PHE A 403 111.82 4.51 -76.06
CA PHE A 403 111.21 3.91 -77.25
C PHE A 403 112.29 3.41 -78.21
N LYS A 404 112.14 2.19 -78.72
CA LYS A 404 113.02 1.64 -79.77
C LYS A 404 112.57 2.14 -81.15
N ALA A 405 113.51 2.27 -82.09
CA ALA A 405 113.16 2.58 -83.48
C ALA A 405 112.13 1.58 -84.02
N GLY A 406 111.04 2.09 -84.63
CA GLY A 406 109.93 1.28 -85.12
C GLY A 406 108.91 0.86 -84.07
N GLN A 407 109.08 1.24 -82.80
CA GLN A 407 108.12 0.94 -81.74
C GLN A 407 106.89 1.85 -81.83
N GLU A 408 105.71 1.27 -81.68
CA GLU A 408 104.46 2.01 -81.58
C GLU A 408 104.38 2.79 -80.26
N VAL A 409 104.27 4.11 -80.38
CA VAL A 409 104.11 5.07 -79.27
C VAL A 409 102.64 5.29 -78.96
N ALA A 410 101.78 5.43 -79.95
CA ALA A 410 100.34 5.51 -79.72
C ALA A 410 99.59 5.07 -80.96
N THR A 411 98.35 4.64 -80.78
CA THR A 411 97.44 4.27 -81.86
C THR A 411 96.06 4.84 -81.57
N VAL A 412 95.40 5.33 -82.61
CA VAL A 412 94.03 5.83 -82.56
C VAL A 412 93.28 5.23 -83.74
N SER A 413 92.09 4.70 -83.51
CA SER A 413 91.23 4.20 -84.58
C SER A 413 90.62 5.35 -85.40
N ILE A 414 90.52 5.14 -86.70
CA ILE A 414 89.97 6.09 -87.67
C ILE A 414 89.08 5.34 -88.67
N ASP A 415 88.05 6.01 -89.17
CA ASP A 415 87.25 5.52 -90.29
C ASP A 415 86.99 6.70 -91.26
N PRO A 416 87.87 6.89 -92.27
CA PRO A 416 87.75 8.01 -93.20
C PRO A 416 86.47 8.01 -94.03
N ALA A 417 85.76 6.87 -94.13
CA ALA A 417 84.51 6.80 -94.87
C ALA A 417 83.35 7.48 -94.13
N THR A 418 83.43 7.57 -92.81
CA THR A 418 82.37 8.14 -91.95
C THR A 418 82.78 9.42 -91.24
N MET A 419 84.07 9.73 -91.14
CA MET A 419 84.59 10.91 -90.43
C MET A 419 84.73 12.16 -91.32
N SER A 420 84.43 13.33 -90.75
CA SER A 420 84.70 14.62 -91.41
C SER A 420 86.19 15.03 -91.30
N ARG A 421 86.61 16.06 -92.03
CA ARG A 421 87.99 16.59 -91.92
C ARG A 421 88.37 17.04 -90.52
N GLU A 422 87.43 17.65 -89.78
CA GLU A 422 87.66 18.10 -88.40
C GLU A 422 87.78 16.92 -87.44
N ASP A 423 86.98 15.87 -87.64
CA ASP A 423 87.09 14.63 -86.86
C ASP A 423 88.45 13.96 -87.07
N ILE A 424 88.96 13.92 -88.31
CA ILE A 424 90.28 13.39 -88.64
C ILE A 424 91.38 14.21 -87.94
N GLN A 425 91.27 15.54 -87.91
CA GLN A 425 92.21 16.41 -87.17
C GLN A 425 92.17 16.15 -85.66
N GLN A 426 90.98 16.02 -85.06
CA GLN A 426 90.86 15.69 -83.64
C GLN A 426 91.45 14.32 -83.31
N ARG A 427 91.30 13.32 -84.20
CA ARG A 427 91.95 12.01 -84.04
C ARG A 427 93.46 12.12 -84.08
N LEU A 428 94.00 12.99 -84.93
CA LEU A 428 95.43 13.27 -84.96
C LEU A 428 95.92 14.01 -83.71
N ASP A 429 95.20 15.05 -83.26
CA ASP A 429 95.53 15.76 -82.01
C ASP A 429 95.50 14.81 -80.80
N LEU A 430 94.52 13.89 -80.78
CA LEU A 430 94.45 12.83 -79.77
C LEU A 430 95.64 11.87 -79.86
N LEU A 431 96.06 11.49 -81.06
CA LEU A 431 97.24 10.66 -81.27
C LEU A 431 98.51 11.35 -80.74
N LEU A 432 98.67 12.64 -81.01
CA LEU A 432 99.81 13.44 -80.55
C LEU A 432 99.78 13.66 -79.03
N ALA A 433 98.62 14.01 -78.47
CA ALA A 433 98.45 14.17 -77.03
C ALA A 433 98.67 12.85 -76.28
N SER A 434 98.18 11.73 -76.83
CA SER A 434 98.42 10.40 -76.27
C SER A 434 99.89 10.01 -76.35
N SER A 435 100.57 10.34 -77.46
CA SER A 435 102.01 10.16 -77.60
C SER A 435 102.78 10.98 -76.57
N GLN A 436 102.38 12.23 -76.33
CA GLN A 436 102.99 13.10 -75.32
C GLN A 436 102.77 12.60 -73.91
N PHE A 437 101.56 12.17 -73.59
CA PHE A 437 101.25 11.59 -72.31
C PHE A 437 102.05 10.31 -72.07
N ARG A 438 102.10 9.40 -73.06
CA ARG A 438 102.87 8.15 -72.94
C ARG A 438 104.37 8.43 -72.79
N ALA A 439 104.91 9.37 -73.57
CA ALA A 439 106.31 9.76 -73.47
C ALA A 439 106.64 10.31 -72.07
N ARG A 440 105.86 11.27 -71.56
CA ARG A 440 106.07 11.84 -70.21
C ARG A 440 105.90 10.79 -69.12
N ARG A 441 104.88 9.94 -69.21
CA ARG A 441 104.65 8.86 -68.24
C ARG A 441 105.78 7.83 -68.24
N ALA A 442 106.36 7.57 -69.41
CA ALA A 442 107.52 6.69 -69.54
C ALA A 442 108.84 7.36 -69.11
N GLY A 443 108.81 8.60 -68.61
CA GLY A 443 109.98 9.28 -68.07
C GLY A 443 110.72 10.17 -69.07
N MET A 444 110.14 10.44 -70.24
CA MET A 444 110.73 11.37 -71.20
C MET A 444 110.57 12.83 -70.76
N LEU A 445 111.67 13.57 -70.82
CA LEU A 445 111.73 14.99 -70.47
C LEU A 445 111.76 15.91 -71.70
N GLY A 446 112.31 15.42 -72.82
CA GLY A 446 112.46 16.18 -74.06
C GLY A 446 111.17 16.41 -74.83
N GLU A 447 111.27 17.24 -75.87
CA GLU A 447 110.15 17.58 -76.74
C GLU A 447 109.81 16.46 -77.74
N ILE A 448 108.61 16.54 -78.32
CA ILE A 448 108.16 15.61 -79.36
C ILE A 448 108.18 16.35 -80.70
N ALA A 449 108.82 15.74 -81.69
CA ALA A 449 108.88 16.23 -83.06
C ALA A 449 108.23 15.21 -84.00
N ILE A 450 107.63 15.67 -85.09
CA ILE A 450 107.00 14.81 -86.09
C ILE A 450 107.88 14.80 -87.34
N GLY A 451 108.26 13.61 -87.82
CA GLY A 451 109.19 13.42 -88.94
C GLY A 451 110.49 14.19 -88.75
N ASP A 452 110.78 15.11 -89.68
CA ASP A 452 111.94 16.01 -89.65
C ASP A 452 111.77 17.24 -88.74
N GLY A 453 110.67 17.32 -87.98
CA GLY A 453 110.34 18.44 -87.11
C GLY A 453 109.81 19.67 -87.85
N ARG A 454 109.62 19.58 -89.17
CA ARG A 454 109.04 20.67 -89.96
C ARG A 454 107.53 20.57 -89.99
N ARG A 455 106.87 21.73 -89.95
CA ARG A 455 105.40 21.82 -90.06
C ARG A 455 104.87 21.28 -91.39
N THR A 456 105.66 21.31 -92.46
CA THR A 456 105.29 20.81 -93.79
C THR A 456 105.02 19.30 -93.77
N THR A 457 105.85 18.52 -93.07
CA THR A 457 105.74 17.06 -93.00
C THR A 457 104.44 16.60 -92.33
N LEU A 458 103.99 17.34 -91.33
CA LEU A 458 102.69 17.11 -90.70
C LEU A 458 101.52 17.45 -91.64
N LEU A 459 101.64 18.55 -92.40
CA LEU A 459 100.61 19.00 -93.34
C LEU A 459 100.46 18.02 -94.51
N ASP A 460 101.55 17.51 -95.07
CA ASP A 460 101.53 16.54 -96.17
C ASP A 460 100.86 15.22 -95.73
N PHE A 461 101.12 14.77 -94.50
CA PHE A 461 100.45 13.60 -93.93
C PHE A 461 98.95 13.81 -93.73
N LEU A 462 98.56 15.00 -93.25
CA LEU A 462 97.15 15.40 -93.13
C LEU A 462 96.44 15.46 -94.49
N GLU A 463 97.10 15.91 -95.56
CA GLU A 463 96.51 15.91 -96.90
C GLU A 463 96.28 14.49 -97.43
N GLN A 464 97.22 13.58 -97.23
CA GLN A 464 97.07 12.17 -97.62
C GLN A 464 95.92 11.48 -96.85
N LEU A 465 95.77 11.78 -95.57
CA LEU A 465 94.66 11.30 -94.74
C LEU A 465 93.27 11.74 -95.23
N ASN A 466 93.19 12.88 -95.90
CA ASN A 466 91.92 13.45 -96.36
C ASN A 466 91.55 13.01 -97.80
N GLN A 467 92.28 12.08 -98.42
CA GLN A 467 91.94 11.57 -99.75
C GLN A 467 90.73 10.62 -99.71
N PRO A 468 89.72 10.82 -100.58
CA PRO A 468 88.52 9.98 -100.58
C PRO A 468 88.81 8.52 -101.02
N ASN A 469 88.04 7.57 -100.47
CA ASN A 469 88.06 6.12 -100.77
C ASN A 469 89.31 5.33 -100.32
N GLN A 470 90.07 5.81 -99.33
CA GLN A 470 91.10 4.98 -98.68
C GLN A 470 90.49 4.20 -97.51
N PRO A 471 90.50 2.86 -97.53
CA PRO A 471 90.09 2.09 -96.38
C PRO A 471 91.23 2.21 -95.36
N LEU A 472 91.08 3.02 -94.32
CA LEU A 472 92.00 3.14 -93.19
C LEU A 472 91.26 2.78 -91.91
N GLU A 473 91.93 2.12 -90.97
CA GLU A 473 91.33 1.67 -89.71
C GLU A 473 92.04 2.29 -88.50
N GLU A 474 93.34 2.56 -88.62
CA GLU A 474 94.17 3.05 -87.52
C GLU A 474 95.19 4.09 -87.98
N LEU A 475 95.41 5.09 -87.13
CA LEU A 475 96.57 5.98 -87.17
C LEU A 475 97.51 5.59 -86.04
N GLN A 476 98.76 5.33 -86.39
CA GLN A 476 99.78 4.98 -85.42
C GLN A 476 100.90 6.01 -85.44
N ALA A 477 101.34 6.43 -84.26
CA ALA A 477 102.56 7.19 -84.07
C ALA A 477 103.66 6.22 -83.69
N ILE A 478 104.64 6.06 -84.56
CA ILE A 478 105.76 5.13 -84.39
C ILE A 478 107.02 5.94 -84.12
N ALA A 479 107.88 5.48 -83.20
CA ALA A 479 109.18 6.08 -83.00
C ALA A 479 110.04 5.93 -84.28
N ASP A 480 110.41 7.06 -84.89
CA ASP A 480 111.21 7.10 -86.11
C ASP A 480 112.61 6.53 -85.87
N GLU A 481 113.15 6.83 -84.70
CA GLU A 481 114.46 6.42 -84.18
C GLU A 481 114.37 6.02 -82.70
N THR A 482 115.41 5.31 -82.22
CA THR A 482 115.50 4.96 -80.80
C THR A 482 115.63 6.22 -79.96
N THR A 483 114.65 6.45 -79.07
CA THR A 483 114.56 7.66 -78.25
C THR A 483 114.86 7.35 -76.80
N TYR A 484 115.69 8.19 -76.19
CA TYR A 484 116.10 8.08 -74.79
C TYR A 484 115.30 9.03 -73.89
N ALA A 485 115.45 8.89 -72.57
CA ALA A 485 114.74 9.69 -71.57
C ALA A 485 114.90 11.21 -71.76
N SER A 486 116.02 11.63 -72.35
CA SER A 486 116.27 13.02 -72.71
C SER A 486 115.42 13.59 -73.83
N GLY A 487 114.86 12.74 -74.70
CA GLY A 487 114.30 13.14 -75.99
C GLY A 487 115.34 13.78 -76.94
N PRO A 488 114.87 14.42 -78.03
CA PRO A 488 113.48 14.50 -78.45
C PRO A 488 112.95 13.17 -79.02
N LEU A 489 111.65 12.94 -78.94
CA LEU A 489 110.99 11.82 -79.61
C LEU A 489 110.56 12.24 -81.00
N ARG A 490 111.20 11.64 -82.01
CA ARG A 490 110.76 11.79 -83.40
C ARG A 490 109.71 10.76 -83.73
N LEU A 491 108.51 11.22 -84.04
CA LEU A 491 107.37 10.40 -84.40
C LEU A 491 107.24 10.35 -85.92
N ARG A 492 107.18 9.13 -86.45
CA ARG A 492 106.71 8.84 -87.80
C ARG A 492 105.25 8.43 -87.70
N LEU A 493 104.38 9.19 -88.34
CA LEU A 493 102.97 8.88 -88.37
C LEU A 493 102.70 7.90 -89.51
N VAL A 494 101.92 6.87 -89.25
CA VAL A 494 101.55 5.88 -90.27
C VAL A 494 100.05 5.63 -90.23
N ALA A 495 99.46 5.46 -91.42
CA ALA A 495 98.07 5.07 -91.58
C ALA A 495 98.01 3.59 -91.97
N VAL A 496 97.18 2.81 -91.27
CA VAL A 496 97.16 1.34 -91.35
C VAL A 496 95.76 0.85 -91.71
N HIS A 497 95.71 -0.20 -92.54
CA HIS A 497 94.50 -0.93 -92.87
C HIS A 497 94.77 -2.43 -92.92
N ASN A 498 93.95 -3.25 -92.25
CA ASN A 498 94.15 -4.70 -92.18
C ASN A 498 95.59 -5.09 -91.74
N GLY A 499 96.16 -4.31 -90.80
CA GLY A 499 97.52 -4.51 -90.29
C GLY A 499 98.67 -4.18 -91.26
N LYS A 500 98.40 -3.58 -92.42
CA LYS A 500 99.43 -3.13 -93.38
C LYS A 500 99.45 -1.61 -93.48
N ILE A 501 100.66 -1.02 -93.51
CA ILE A 501 100.86 0.42 -93.71
C ILE A 501 100.41 0.79 -95.12
N VAL A 502 99.48 1.74 -95.22
CA VAL A 502 99.00 2.29 -96.49
C VAL A 502 99.91 3.44 -96.94
N PHE A 503 100.18 4.40 -96.04
CA PHE A 503 101.14 5.49 -96.24
C PHE A 503 101.68 5.99 -94.89
N ARG A 504 102.70 6.86 -94.94
CA ARG A 504 103.43 7.38 -93.77
C ARG A 504 103.90 8.81 -93.99
N SER A 505 104.07 9.56 -92.90
CA SER A 505 104.63 10.92 -92.87
C SER A 505 106.11 10.96 -93.21
#